data_AF-A0A837HXB3-F1
#
_entry.id   AF-A0A837HXB3-F1
#
_cell.length_a   1.000
_cell.length_b   1.000
_cell.length_c   1.000
_cell.angle_alpha   90.00
_cell.angle_beta   90.00
_cell.angle_gamma   90.00
#
_symmetry.space_group_name_H-M   'P 1'
#
loop_
_entity.id
_entity.type
_entity.pdbx_description
1 polymer ?
#
loop_
_entity_poly.entity_id
_entity_poly.type
_entity_poly.pdbx_seq_one_letter_code
_entity_poly.pdbx_strand_id
1 'polypeptide(L)'
;MKLPVFPSLIPPVANYASIACQNICGVRRVVNFVLGPEGTNMQQACKAWIRWSGIVAKAEIMLCPTPEDSLAQARLVTEKGVVPFFWTCAVYFRLNELFFGNPDVHPFLVSFNYELDKMQLCVKEELHRQEWNGGWRIASHPSPSPLVDGLGPVVKTTSNAQAALMCARGEVEACITTAQAAKIHGLTMVHEFGSPIMVFFAGTTEHGMKILLGQ
;
A
#
# COMPACT_ATOMS: atom_id res chain seq x y z
N MET A 1 26.77 10.13 6.56
CA MET A 1 26.08 8.88 6.96
C MET A 1 25.76 8.09 5.70
N LYS A 2 25.95 6.77 5.66
CA LYS A 2 25.61 5.95 4.48
C LYS A 2 24.18 5.43 4.65
N LEU A 3 23.27 5.86 3.78
CA LEU A 3 21.87 5.43 3.80
C LEU A 3 21.71 4.03 3.20
N PRO A 4 20.73 3.23 3.67
CA PRO A 4 20.47 1.89 3.15
C PRO A 4 19.95 1.94 1.70
N VAL A 5 20.18 0.88 0.93
CA VAL A 5 19.63 0.71 -0.42
C VAL A 5 19.08 -0.72 -0.55
N PHE A 6 17.87 -0.86 -1.08
CA PHE A 6 17.26 -2.16 -1.35
C PHE A 6 17.95 -2.85 -2.53
N PRO A 7 18.18 -4.18 -2.48
CA PRO A 7 18.77 -4.94 -3.58
C PRO A 7 17.85 -5.01 -4.80
N SER A 8 18.42 -5.17 -5.99
CA SER A 8 17.71 -5.36 -7.28
C SER A 8 17.35 -6.85 -7.54
N LEU A 9 16.32 -7.06 -8.38
CA LEU A 9 15.43 -8.23 -8.46
C LEU A 9 16.01 -9.64 -8.77
N ILE A 10 15.29 -10.64 -8.23
CA ILE A 10 14.94 -11.96 -8.81
C ILE A 10 13.40 -11.98 -9.02
N PRO A 11 12.83 -12.56 -10.10
CA PRO A 11 11.41 -12.42 -10.45
C PRO A 11 10.42 -13.02 -9.42
N PRO A 12 9.18 -12.52 -9.36
CA PRO A 12 8.17 -12.99 -8.40
C PRO A 12 7.67 -14.41 -8.69
N VAL A 13 7.39 -15.16 -7.61
CA VAL A 13 6.76 -16.49 -7.64
C VAL A 13 5.23 -16.34 -7.59
N ALA A 14 4.51 -17.07 -8.45
CA ALA A 14 3.06 -17.03 -8.62
C ALA A 14 2.28 -17.54 -7.38
N ASN A 15 1.05 -17.05 -7.15
CA ASN A 15 0.20 -17.42 -6.00
C ASN A 15 -1.24 -17.83 -6.38
N TYR A 16 -1.87 -18.68 -5.57
CA TYR A 16 -3.03 -19.52 -5.90
C TYR A 16 -4.40 -18.80 -6.08
N ALA A 17 -4.54 -17.57 -5.60
CA ALA A 17 -5.84 -16.89 -5.48
C ALA A 17 -6.49 -16.44 -6.80
N SER A 18 -5.69 -16.18 -7.84
CA SER A 18 -6.17 -15.68 -9.15
C SER A 18 -7.05 -16.69 -9.88
N ILE A 19 -6.79 -17.97 -9.69
CA ILE A 19 -7.46 -19.07 -10.41
C ILE A 19 -8.93 -19.20 -9.98
N ALA A 20 -9.24 -18.88 -8.71
CA ALA A 20 -10.59 -18.98 -8.19
C ALA A 20 -11.54 -17.94 -8.82
N CYS A 21 -11.17 -16.65 -8.81
CA CYS A 21 -12.10 -15.58 -9.21
C CYS A 21 -12.46 -15.56 -10.70
N GLN A 22 -11.59 -16.07 -11.58
CA GLN A 22 -11.85 -16.11 -13.03
C GLN A 22 -12.92 -17.15 -13.40
N ASN A 23 -12.97 -18.28 -12.69
CA ASN A 23 -13.65 -19.48 -13.14
C ASN A 23 -14.95 -19.80 -12.38
N ILE A 24 -15.33 -18.99 -11.38
CA ILE A 24 -16.55 -19.20 -10.61
C ILE A 24 -17.74 -18.55 -11.32
N CYS A 25 -18.65 -19.40 -11.81
CA CYS A 25 -19.86 -19.05 -12.57
C CYS A 25 -20.81 -18.08 -11.82
N GLY A 26 -20.60 -17.82 -10.52
CA GLY A 26 -21.41 -16.91 -9.71
C GLY A 26 -20.81 -15.52 -9.42
N VAL A 27 -19.54 -15.27 -9.78
CA VAL A 27 -18.90 -13.97 -9.50
C VAL A 27 -19.21 -12.98 -10.63
N ARG A 28 -20.08 -12.01 -10.33
CA ARG A 28 -20.43 -10.90 -11.23
C ARG A 28 -19.45 -9.74 -11.08
N ARG A 29 -19.09 -9.39 -9.84
CA ARG A 29 -18.25 -8.22 -9.53
C ARG A 29 -17.31 -8.50 -8.37
N VAL A 30 -16.13 -7.89 -8.39
CA VAL A 30 -15.14 -7.88 -7.31
C VAL A 30 -14.88 -6.43 -6.91
N VAL A 31 -15.07 -6.09 -5.64
CA VAL A 31 -14.81 -4.74 -5.14
C VAL A 31 -13.60 -4.80 -4.21
N ASN A 32 -12.56 -4.05 -4.53
CA ASN A 32 -11.30 -4.03 -3.78
C ASN A 32 -11.22 -2.76 -2.94
N PHE A 33 -11.37 -2.89 -1.63
CA PHE A 33 -11.17 -1.83 -0.67
C PHE A 33 -9.68 -1.72 -0.31
N VAL A 34 -9.10 -0.55 -0.57
CA VAL A 34 -7.65 -0.34 -0.57
C VAL A 34 -7.29 0.93 0.16
N LEU A 35 -6.18 0.93 0.91
CA LEU A 35 -5.65 2.12 1.55
C LEU A 35 -5.39 3.26 0.54
N GLY A 36 -6.03 4.39 0.75
CA GLY A 36 -5.82 5.66 0.07
C GLY A 36 -4.77 6.56 0.76
N PRO A 37 -4.56 7.80 0.27
CA PRO A 37 -5.14 8.40 -0.94
C PRO A 37 -4.60 7.77 -2.24
N GLU A 38 -4.93 8.33 -3.40
CA GLU A 38 -4.39 7.84 -4.67
C GLU A 38 -2.85 7.85 -4.69
N GLY A 39 -2.26 6.83 -5.32
CA GLY A 39 -0.81 6.68 -5.46
C GLY A 39 -0.14 5.83 -4.37
N THR A 40 -0.89 5.28 -3.40
CA THR A 40 -0.30 4.36 -2.41
C THR A 40 0.27 3.10 -3.07
N ASN A 41 1.31 2.54 -2.45
CA ASN A 41 1.86 1.24 -2.83
C ASN A 41 0.80 0.14 -2.86
N MET A 42 -0.19 0.20 -1.95
CA MET A 42 -1.28 -0.76 -1.91
C MET A 42 -2.21 -0.65 -3.12
N GLN A 43 -2.54 0.57 -3.55
CA GLN A 43 -3.32 0.77 -4.77
C GLN A 43 -2.59 0.26 -6.01
N GLN A 44 -1.27 0.50 -6.09
CA GLN A 44 -0.45 -0.01 -7.20
C GLN A 44 -0.42 -1.53 -7.23
N ALA A 45 -0.18 -2.17 -6.09
CA ALA A 45 -0.17 -3.63 -5.95
C ALA A 45 -1.54 -4.25 -6.29
N CYS A 46 -2.64 -3.65 -5.82
CA CYS A 46 -3.99 -4.10 -6.15
C CYS A 46 -4.27 -4.00 -7.66
N LYS A 47 -3.94 -2.86 -8.30
CA LYS A 47 -4.06 -2.69 -9.76
C LYS A 47 -3.24 -3.73 -10.52
N ALA A 48 -2.00 -3.99 -10.09
CA ALA A 48 -1.14 -4.99 -10.70
C ALA A 48 -1.70 -6.40 -10.54
N TRP A 49 -2.19 -6.74 -9.35
CA TRP A 49 -2.82 -8.03 -9.09
C TRP A 49 -4.09 -8.23 -9.93
N ILE A 50 -4.97 -7.22 -10.04
CA ILE A 50 -6.18 -7.28 -10.88
C ILE A 50 -5.85 -7.59 -12.34
N ARG A 51 -4.80 -6.97 -12.88
CA ARG A 51 -4.33 -7.25 -14.25
C ARG A 51 -3.76 -8.66 -14.36
N TRP A 52 -2.88 -9.03 -13.45
CA TRP A 52 -2.24 -10.33 -13.42
C TRP A 52 -3.25 -11.48 -13.25
N SER A 53 -4.28 -11.28 -12.42
CA SER A 53 -5.36 -12.23 -12.18
C SER A 53 -6.45 -12.18 -13.23
N GLY A 54 -6.33 -11.37 -14.28
CA GLY A 54 -7.26 -11.32 -15.42
C GLY A 54 -8.70 -10.93 -15.08
N ILE A 55 -8.99 -10.43 -13.88
CA ILE A 55 -10.36 -10.04 -13.46
C ILE A 55 -10.72 -8.59 -13.80
N VAL A 56 -9.91 -7.92 -14.62
CA VAL A 56 -10.03 -6.48 -14.94
C VAL A 56 -11.47 -6.07 -15.26
N ALA A 57 -12.19 -6.88 -16.05
CA ALA A 57 -13.57 -6.57 -16.48
C ALA A 57 -14.62 -6.62 -15.37
N LYS A 58 -14.29 -7.21 -14.21
CA LYS A 58 -15.20 -7.38 -13.07
C LYS A 58 -14.73 -6.63 -11.82
N ALA A 59 -13.58 -5.98 -11.85
CA ALA A 59 -12.92 -5.43 -10.68
C ALA A 59 -13.09 -3.91 -10.55
N GLU A 60 -13.47 -3.48 -9.36
CA GLU A 60 -13.49 -2.07 -8.94
C GLU A 60 -12.51 -1.86 -7.78
N ILE A 61 -11.97 -0.64 -7.65
CA ILE A 61 -11.11 -0.24 -6.53
C ILE A 61 -11.79 0.92 -5.79
N MET A 62 -11.97 0.76 -4.49
CA MET A 62 -12.49 1.76 -3.57
C MET A 62 -11.40 2.16 -2.59
N LEU A 63 -11.07 3.46 -2.53
CA LEU A 63 -10.04 3.97 -1.63
C LEU A 63 -10.63 4.24 -0.24
N CYS A 64 -9.96 3.73 0.79
CA CYS A 64 -10.35 3.87 2.19
C CYS A 64 -9.25 4.60 2.99
N PRO A 65 -9.59 5.34 4.05
CA PRO A 65 -8.60 6.07 4.85
C PRO A 65 -7.60 5.16 5.58
N THR A 66 -8.02 3.97 5.99
CA THR A 66 -7.19 3.00 6.73
C THR A 66 -7.41 1.56 6.26
N PRO A 67 -6.50 0.62 6.56
CA PRO A 67 -6.76 -0.81 6.35
C PRO A 67 -7.97 -1.33 7.15
N GLU A 68 -8.21 -0.80 8.34
CA GLU A 68 -9.38 -1.10 9.17
C GLU A 68 -10.68 -0.64 8.49
N ASP A 69 -10.70 0.56 7.91
CA ASP A 69 -11.82 1.04 7.11
C ASP A 69 -12.03 0.18 5.86
N SER A 70 -10.94 -0.31 5.25
CA SER A 70 -11.03 -1.21 4.10
C SER A 70 -11.79 -2.50 4.46
N LEU A 71 -11.50 -3.08 5.62
CA LEU A 71 -12.25 -4.22 6.13
C LEU A 71 -13.69 -3.86 6.51
N ALA A 72 -13.90 -2.73 7.20
CA ALA A 72 -15.24 -2.29 7.59
C ALA A 72 -16.14 -2.12 6.35
N GLN A 73 -15.64 -1.50 5.29
CA GLN A 73 -16.36 -1.35 4.03
C GLN A 73 -16.60 -2.70 3.33
N ALA A 74 -15.62 -3.61 3.35
CA ALA A 74 -15.81 -4.96 2.82
C ALA A 74 -16.96 -5.72 3.50
N ARG A 75 -17.16 -5.52 4.81
CA ARG A 75 -18.30 -6.10 5.56
C ARG A 75 -19.67 -5.55 5.17
N LEU A 76 -19.74 -4.33 4.66
CA LEU A 76 -21.00 -3.74 4.22
C LEU A 76 -21.51 -4.35 2.90
N VAL A 77 -20.65 -5.05 2.15
CA VAL A 77 -21.03 -5.71 0.92
C VAL A 77 -21.71 -7.05 1.21
N THR A 78 -23.02 -7.08 0.97
CA THR A 78 -23.87 -8.28 1.11
C THR A 78 -24.57 -8.68 -0.19
N GLU A 79 -24.29 -7.95 -1.27
CA GLU A 79 -24.91 -8.16 -2.58
C GLU A 79 -24.51 -9.52 -3.17
N LYS A 80 -25.49 -10.27 -3.70
CA LYS A 80 -25.24 -11.57 -4.35
C LYS A 80 -24.33 -11.41 -5.57
N GLY A 81 -23.37 -12.32 -5.69
CA GLY A 81 -22.40 -12.33 -6.79
C GLY A 81 -21.37 -11.20 -6.74
N VAL A 82 -21.30 -10.43 -5.65
CA VAL A 82 -20.28 -9.42 -5.41
C VAL A 82 -19.33 -9.87 -4.33
N VAL A 83 -18.05 -10.02 -4.67
CA VAL A 83 -16.99 -10.44 -3.74
C VAL A 83 -16.25 -9.20 -3.25
N PRO A 84 -16.32 -8.87 -1.95
CA PRO A 84 -15.53 -7.78 -1.38
C PRO A 84 -14.15 -8.26 -0.94
N PHE A 85 -13.09 -7.64 -1.47
CA PHE A 85 -11.73 -7.80 -0.95
C PHE A 85 -11.31 -6.58 -0.15
N PHE A 86 -10.68 -6.81 1.01
CA PHE A 86 -9.93 -5.78 1.75
C PHE A 86 -8.44 -6.06 1.63
N TRP A 87 -7.65 -5.01 1.39
CA TRP A 87 -6.22 -5.12 1.14
C TRP A 87 -5.37 -4.65 2.32
N THR A 88 -4.23 -5.30 2.51
CA THR A 88 -3.19 -4.91 3.47
C THR A 88 -1.80 -5.36 2.99
N CYS A 89 -0.76 -5.19 3.82
CA CYS A 89 0.60 -5.63 3.52
C CYS A 89 1.33 -6.16 4.76
N ALA A 90 2.39 -6.94 4.54
CA ALA A 90 3.15 -7.61 5.61
C ALA A 90 3.85 -6.69 6.60
N VAL A 91 4.09 -5.43 6.22
CA VAL A 91 4.75 -4.43 7.07
C VAL A 91 3.77 -3.44 7.68
N TYR A 92 2.46 -3.72 7.61
CA TYR A 92 1.47 -2.92 8.30
C TYR A 92 1.61 -3.13 9.81
N PHE A 93 1.89 -2.05 10.54
CA PHE A 93 2.27 -2.09 11.95
C PHE A 93 1.17 -2.60 12.89
N ARG A 94 -0.10 -2.63 12.44
CA ARG A 94 -1.26 -3.19 13.19
C ARG A 94 -1.85 -4.42 12.51
N LEU A 95 -1.06 -5.14 11.70
CA LEU A 95 -1.55 -6.34 11.00
C LEU A 95 -2.05 -7.41 11.99
N ASN A 96 -1.41 -7.53 13.16
CA ASN A 96 -1.86 -8.43 14.23
C ASN A 96 -3.26 -8.08 14.73
N GLU A 97 -3.57 -6.80 14.91
CA GLU A 97 -4.89 -6.35 15.34
C GLU A 97 -5.95 -6.61 14.26
N LEU A 98 -5.63 -6.33 13.00
CA LEU A 98 -6.51 -6.63 11.87
C LEU A 98 -6.80 -8.14 11.76
N PHE A 99 -5.81 -8.99 12.04
CA PHE A 99 -5.97 -10.43 12.01
C PHE A 99 -6.74 -10.98 13.23
N PHE A 100 -6.20 -10.80 14.44
CA PHE A 100 -6.77 -11.38 15.66
C PHE A 100 -8.09 -10.72 16.09
N GLY A 101 -8.33 -9.46 15.70
CA GLY A 101 -9.57 -8.75 16.00
C GLY A 101 -10.74 -9.09 15.09
N ASN A 102 -10.54 -9.89 14.03
CA ASN A 102 -11.56 -10.18 13.02
C ASN A 102 -11.58 -11.67 12.67
N PRO A 103 -11.96 -12.57 13.61
CA PRO A 103 -11.94 -14.01 13.37
C PRO A 103 -12.98 -14.50 12.34
N ASP A 104 -13.94 -13.65 11.97
CA ASP A 104 -15.02 -13.87 11.01
C ASP A 104 -14.62 -13.63 9.54
N VAL A 105 -13.34 -13.33 9.27
CA VAL A 105 -12.86 -13.01 7.92
C VAL A 105 -11.76 -13.96 7.46
N HIS A 106 -11.46 -13.95 6.16
CA HIS A 106 -10.41 -14.74 5.54
C HIS A 106 -9.31 -13.82 5.00
N PRO A 107 -8.33 -13.39 5.82
CA PRO A 107 -7.44 -12.25 5.55
C PRO A 107 -6.31 -12.51 4.53
N PHE A 108 -6.03 -13.77 4.21
CA PHE A 108 -4.88 -14.17 3.39
C PHE A 108 -5.27 -15.02 2.18
N LEU A 109 -6.44 -14.75 1.59
CA LEU A 109 -6.85 -15.44 0.37
C LEU A 109 -5.90 -15.14 -0.79
N VAL A 110 -5.47 -13.89 -0.91
CA VAL A 110 -4.46 -13.44 -1.85
C VAL A 110 -3.19 -13.12 -1.07
N SER A 111 -2.05 -13.61 -1.57
CA SER A 111 -0.73 -13.07 -1.23
C SER A 111 0.00 -12.72 -2.53
N PHE A 112 0.54 -11.52 -2.62
CA PHE A 112 1.09 -10.99 -3.86
C PHE A 112 2.38 -10.24 -3.57
N ASN A 113 3.49 -10.78 -4.06
CA ASN A 113 4.78 -10.11 -4.03
C ASN A 113 4.79 -9.05 -5.14
N TYR A 114 4.95 -7.79 -4.76
CA TYR A 114 4.98 -6.69 -5.71
C TYR A 114 6.17 -5.79 -5.43
N GLU A 115 6.88 -5.42 -6.51
CA GLU A 115 7.94 -4.44 -6.45
C GLU A 115 7.32 -3.06 -6.27
N LEU A 116 7.71 -2.38 -5.18
CA LEU A 116 7.23 -1.06 -4.91
C LEU A 116 7.82 -0.04 -5.88
N ASP A 117 7.08 1.03 -6.07
CA ASP A 117 7.66 2.27 -6.58
C ASP A 117 8.87 2.69 -5.73
N LYS A 118 9.84 3.34 -6.35
CA LYS A 118 11.13 3.64 -5.72
C LYS A 118 10.91 4.48 -4.46
N MET A 119 11.41 3.99 -3.34
CA MET A 119 11.41 4.72 -2.09
C MET A 119 12.50 5.79 -2.11
N GLN A 120 12.16 7.01 -1.72
CA GLN A 120 13.03 8.18 -1.83
C GLN A 120 12.94 9.08 -0.59
N LEU A 121 14.06 9.69 -0.24
CA LEU A 121 14.09 10.87 0.63
C LEU A 121 13.98 12.09 -0.27
N CYS A 122 12.96 12.91 -0.05
CA CYS A 122 12.66 14.08 -0.88
C CYS A 122 12.51 15.34 -0.05
N VAL A 123 12.73 16.48 -0.70
CA VAL A 123 12.64 17.84 -0.16
C VAL A 123 12.01 18.76 -1.22
N LYS A 124 11.70 20.00 -0.85
CA LYS A 124 11.39 21.03 -1.84
C LYS A 124 12.65 21.48 -2.57
N GLU A 125 12.53 21.89 -3.82
CA GLU A 125 13.67 22.35 -4.65
C GLU A 125 14.50 23.45 -3.96
N GLU A 126 13.87 24.38 -3.26
CA GLU A 126 14.52 25.46 -2.49
C GLU A 126 15.43 24.95 -1.36
N LEU A 127 15.18 23.75 -0.85
CA LEU A 127 15.96 23.10 0.19
C LEU A 127 17.00 22.14 -0.39
N HIS A 128 16.88 21.72 -1.64
CA HIS A 128 17.75 20.68 -2.24
C HIS A 128 19.23 21.07 -2.25
N ARG A 129 19.55 22.36 -2.30
CA ARG A 129 20.92 22.89 -2.27
C ARG A 129 21.44 23.20 -0.87
N GLN A 130 20.60 23.10 0.15
CA GLN A 130 20.99 23.40 1.53
C GLN A 130 21.71 22.19 2.14
N GLU A 131 22.74 22.45 2.93
CA GLU A 131 23.46 21.40 3.64
C GLU A 131 22.56 20.79 4.72
N TRP A 132 22.54 19.46 4.79
CA TRP A 132 21.76 18.73 5.79
C TRP A 132 22.35 18.93 7.18
N ASN A 133 21.68 19.72 8.03
CA ASN A 133 22.19 20.08 9.35
C ASN A 133 21.73 19.14 10.50
N GLY A 134 20.98 18.07 10.19
CA GLY A 134 20.47 17.11 11.17
C GLY A 134 19.26 17.58 11.99
N GLY A 135 18.83 18.84 11.82
CA GLY A 135 17.68 19.44 12.52
C GLY A 135 16.38 19.41 11.73
N TRP A 136 16.40 18.95 10.48
CA TRP A 136 15.23 18.92 9.60
C TRP A 136 14.19 17.92 10.10
N ARG A 137 12.93 18.34 10.16
CA ARG A 137 11.79 17.48 10.43
C ARG A 137 11.49 16.66 9.19
N ILE A 138 11.35 15.35 9.38
CA ILE A 138 11.16 14.39 8.30
C ILE A 138 9.79 13.74 8.44
N ALA A 139 8.86 14.01 7.52
CA ALA A 139 7.61 13.27 7.50
C ALA A 139 7.83 11.83 7.02
N SER A 140 7.29 10.85 7.74
CA SER A 140 7.34 9.44 7.34
C SER A 140 6.15 8.66 7.86
N HIS A 141 5.66 7.72 7.04
CA HIS A 141 4.83 6.63 7.53
C HIS A 141 5.65 5.77 8.51
N PRO A 142 5.04 5.10 9.51
CA PRO A 142 5.78 4.26 10.46
C PRO A 142 6.59 3.13 9.81
N SER A 143 6.11 2.53 8.72
CA SER A 143 6.80 1.40 8.10
C SER A 143 8.18 1.75 7.52
N PRO A 144 8.35 2.82 6.71
CA PRO A 144 9.67 3.21 6.20
C PRO A 144 10.49 4.12 7.14
N SER A 145 9.97 4.52 8.30
CA SER A 145 10.69 5.46 9.17
C SER A 145 12.10 5.01 9.60
N PRO A 146 12.40 3.69 9.77
CA PRO A 146 13.77 3.27 10.08
C PRO A 146 14.81 3.65 9.02
N LEU A 147 14.40 3.96 7.78
CA LEU A 147 15.32 4.35 6.69
C LEU A 147 15.99 5.72 6.93
N VAL A 148 15.45 6.55 7.84
CA VAL A 148 15.98 7.89 8.16
C VAL A 148 16.39 8.03 9.62
N ASP A 149 16.56 6.92 10.33
CA ASP A 149 17.06 6.94 11.70
C ASP A 149 18.41 7.68 11.76
N GLY A 150 18.51 8.66 12.67
CA GLY A 150 19.69 9.48 12.84
C GLY A 150 19.84 10.66 11.87
N LEU A 151 18.89 10.88 10.95
CA LEU A 151 18.89 12.06 10.07
C LEU A 151 18.22 13.29 10.67
N GLY A 152 17.28 13.12 11.61
CA GLY A 152 16.54 14.21 12.22
C GLY A 152 15.25 13.74 12.91
N PRO A 153 14.48 14.67 13.50
CA PRO A 153 13.19 14.34 14.11
C PRO A 153 12.17 13.86 13.08
N VAL A 154 11.56 12.69 13.33
CA VAL A 154 10.53 12.10 12.46
C VAL A 154 9.12 12.54 12.88
N VAL A 155 8.38 13.09 11.93
CA VAL A 155 6.95 13.40 12.05
C VAL A 155 6.15 12.25 11.43
N LYS A 156 5.36 11.54 12.25
CA LYS A 156 4.60 10.36 11.79
C LYS A 156 3.42 10.76 10.90
N THR A 157 3.22 10.02 9.81
CA THR A 157 2.09 10.20 8.88
C THR A 157 1.36 8.89 8.63
N THR A 158 0.17 8.95 8.03
CA THR A 158 -0.66 7.78 7.71
C THR A 158 -0.25 7.07 6.42
N SER A 159 0.51 7.72 5.53
CA SER A 159 1.03 7.11 4.29
C SER A 159 2.23 7.89 3.72
N ASN A 160 2.94 7.26 2.79
CA ASN A 160 4.02 7.90 2.02
C ASN A 160 3.50 9.09 1.18
N ALA A 161 2.30 8.96 0.63
CA ALA A 161 1.65 10.04 -0.12
C ALA A 161 1.31 11.23 0.79
N GLN A 162 0.81 10.96 2.01
CA GLN A 162 0.57 12.01 3.01
C GLN A 162 1.88 12.70 3.44
N ALA A 163 2.98 11.95 3.56
CA ALA A 163 4.29 12.53 3.87
C ALA A 163 4.77 13.48 2.77
N ALA A 164 4.59 13.11 1.50
CA ALA A 164 4.90 13.98 0.37
C ALA A 164 4.04 15.25 0.38
N LEU A 165 2.74 15.13 0.62
CA LEU A 165 1.83 16.27 0.71
C LEU A 165 2.25 17.26 1.81
N MET A 166 2.60 16.76 3.00
CA MET A 166 3.08 17.61 4.10
C MET A 166 4.37 18.36 3.75
N CYS A 167 5.33 17.67 3.12
CA CYS A 167 6.58 18.29 2.68
C CYS A 167 6.32 19.36 1.60
N ALA A 168 5.47 19.08 0.62
CA ALA A 168 5.11 20.04 -0.43
C ALA A 168 4.42 21.29 0.12
N ARG A 169 3.66 21.16 1.22
CA ARG A 169 3.04 22.29 1.95
C ARG A 169 4.02 23.07 2.83
N GLY A 170 5.26 22.63 2.97
CA GLY A 170 6.25 23.25 3.86
C GLY A 170 5.98 22.99 5.35
N GLU A 171 5.14 21.99 5.68
CA GLU A 171 4.87 21.63 7.07
C GLU A 171 6.07 20.95 7.73
N VAL A 172 6.92 20.32 6.91
CA VAL A 172 8.19 19.67 7.24
C VAL A 172 9.22 19.95 6.15
N GLU A 173 10.50 19.83 6.47
CA GLU A 173 11.60 20.13 5.54
C GLU A 173 11.90 18.97 4.58
N ALA A 174 11.69 17.73 5.03
CA ALA A 174 11.91 16.54 4.22
C ALA A 174 10.79 15.50 4.42
N CYS A 175 10.71 14.53 3.51
CA CYS A 175 9.87 13.35 3.69
C CYS A 175 10.49 12.09 3.09
N ILE A 176 10.15 10.93 3.67
CA ILE A 176 10.26 9.66 2.95
C ILE A 176 8.98 9.43 2.17
N THR A 177 9.11 9.21 0.87
CA THR A 177 7.97 8.94 0.00
C THR A 177 8.32 8.02 -1.16
N THR A 178 7.39 7.78 -2.08
CA THR A 178 7.63 7.04 -3.33
C THR A 178 7.90 8.01 -4.49
N ALA A 179 8.59 7.58 -5.54
CA ALA A 179 8.91 8.42 -6.69
C ALA A 179 7.65 9.01 -7.38
N GLN A 180 6.57 8.24 -7.45
CA GLN A 180 5.27 8.70 -7.97
C GLN A 180 4.67 9.79 -7.09
N ALA A 181 4.66 9.61 -5.76
CA ALA A 181 4.14 10.62 -4.85
C ALA A 181 5.01 11.90 -4.85
N ALA A 182 6.34 11.75 -4.88
CA ALA A 182 7.27 12.86 -5.06
C ALA A 182 6.97 13.63 -6.36
N LYS A 183 6.74 12.92 -7.47
CA LYS A 183 6.39 13.52 -8.76
C LYS A 183 5.05 14.26 -8.72
N ILE A 184 4.01 13.66 -8.15
CA ILE A 184 2.68 14.28 -8.01
C ILE A 184 2.77 15.60 -7.24
N HIS A 185 3.63 15.65 -6.21
CA HIS A 185 3.77 16.80 -5.33
C HIS A 185 4.94 17.74 -5.67
N GLY A 186 5.64 17.52 -6.80
CA GLY A 186 6.73 18.39 -7.26
C GLY A 186 7.92 18.46 -6.31
N LEU A 187 8.26 17.34 -5.64
CA LEU A 187 9.38 17.25 -4.72
C LEU A 187 10.66 16.80 -5.43
N THR A 188 11.81 17.26 -4.92
CA THR A 188 13.14 16.92 -5.42
C THR A 188 13.76 15.81 -4.57
N MET A 189 14.27 14.78 -5.24
CA MET A 189 14.92 13.64 -4.61
C MET A 189 16.31 14.03 -4.06
N VAL A 190 16.55 13.75 -2.79
CA VAL A 190 17.86 13.82 -2.14
C VAL A 190 18.57 12.46 -2.18
N HIS A 191 17.81 11.39 -1.97
CA HIS A 191 18.34 10.04 -1.95
C HIS A 191 17.31 9.02 -2.47
N GLU A 192 17.79 8.02 -3.21
CA GLU A 192 16.99 6.89 -3.67
C GLU A 192 17.35 5.64 -2.84
N PHE A 193 16.40 5.13 -2.07
CA PHE A 193 16.56 3.88 -1.31
C PHE A 193 16.32 2.64 -2.18
N GLY A 194 15.77 2.79 -3.39
CA GLY A 194 15.44 1.70 -4.31
C GLY A 194 14.00 1.20 -4.17
N SER A 195 13.69 0.08 -4.83
CA SER A 195 12.34 -0.50 -4.93
C SER A 195 12.23 -1.78 -4.10
N PRO A 196 11.77 -1.71 -2.83
CA PRO A 196 11.62 -2.91 -2.02
C PRO A 196 10.55 -3.84 -2.61
N ILE A 197 10.77 -5.15 -2.49
CA ILE A 197 9.69 -6.14 -2.69
C ILE A 197 8.89 -6.21 -1.40
N MET A 198 7.57 -6.09 -1.53
CA MET A 198 6.65 -6.21 -0.41
C MET A 198 5.60 -7.27 -0.69
N VAL A 199 5.25 -8.02 0.35
CA VAL A 199 4.09 -8.92 0.32
C VAL A 199 2.83 -8.11 0.63
N PHE A 200 1.92 -8.09 -0.33
CA PHE A 200 0.56 -7.59 -0.18
C PHE A 200 -0.40 -8.75 0.03
N PHE A 201 -1.45 -8.50 0.81
CA PHE A 201 -2.51 -9.47 1.05
C PHE A 201 -3.86 -8.89 0.69
N ALA A 202 -4.73 -9.74 0.18
CA ALA A 202 -6.15 -9.46 0.12
C ALA A 202 -6.92 -10.56 0.83
N GLY A 203 -7.86 -10.14 1.67
CA GLY A 203 -8.81 -11.02 2.33
C GLY A 203 -10.24 -10.71 1.96
N THR A 204 -11.15 -11.63 2.27
CA THR A 204 -12.60 -11.44 2.07
C THR A 204 -13.37 -11.72 3.36
N THR A 205 -14.61 -11.26 3.41
CA THR A 205 -15.59 -11.59 4.45
C THR A 205 -16.17 -12.99 4.26
N GLU A 206 -16.84 -13.54 5.27
CA GLU A 206 -17.57 -14.82 5.14
C GLU A 206 -18.55 -14.83 3.95
N HIS A 207 -19.24 -13.71 3.70
CA HIS A 207 -20.12 -13.53 2.53
C HIS A 207 -19.36 -13.74 1.21
N GLY A 208 -18.23 -13.06 1.03
CA GLY A 208 -17.43 -13.24 -0.18
C GLY A 208 -16.86 -14.65 -0.29
N MET A 209 -16.53 -15.30 0.83
CA MET A 209 -16.08 -16.69 0.82
C MET A 209 -17.19 -17.65 0.37
N LYS A 210 -18.43 -17.47 0.82
CA LYS A 210 -19.58 -18.27 0.36
C LYS A 210 -19.77 -18.16 -1.15
N ILE A 211 -19.71 -16.94 -1.68
CA ILE A 211 -19.77 -16.71 -3.13
C ILE A 211 -18.62 -17.43 -3.85
N LEU A 212 -17.39 -17.34 -3.32
CA LEU A 212 -16.23 -18.00 -3.93
C LEU A 212 -16.33 -19.54 -3.90
N LEU A 213 -17.07 -20.10 -2.94
CA LEU A 213 -17.35 -21.53 -2.84
C LEU A 213 -18.61 -21.97 -3.60
N GLY A 214 -19.34 -21.03 -4.22
CA GLY A 214 -20.61 -21.32 -4.89
C GLY A 214 -21.76 -21.69 -3.95
N GLN A 215 -21.71 -21.21 -2.70
CA GLN A 215 -22.71 -21.42 -1.65
C GLN A 215 -23.69 -20.25 -1.55
#